data_AF-A0A959M3V2-F1
#
_entry.id   AF-A0A959M3V2-F1
#
_cell.length_a   1.000
_cell.length_b   1.000
_cell.length_c   1.000
_cell.angle_alpha   90.00
_cell.angle_beta   90.00
_cell.angle_gamma   90.00
#
_symmetry.space_group_name_H-M   'P 1'
#
loop_
_entity.id
_entity.type
_entity.pdbx_description
1 polymer ?
#
loop_
_entity_poly.entity_id
_entity_poly.type
_entity_poly.pdbx_seq_one_letter_code
_entity_poly.pdbx_strand_id
1 'polypeptide(L)'
;MPLLFLFSLHLFAFQTAAQDINLSSQEVNEDLTVFYTTLNEAHPGIDLYFDEAKLELACEQLFLPNDSTISILAFYRNLLFIVSELEDGHTDLQSGKRFYGATPKSNLLLPFKVDIIENQVYIRDNLSDDQDIIRYSELIEINNRPTADILKTLYALTPADGNNIHFKRAYNEVIFSRQLSKLIESSQYYDLILKTPDGEKTYAKRVLGISDAILYTENQKNPPLSFSLDAAENYAVLTINTFQYKLILDAGQDFNAFLDAAFRELNQKKSTI
;
A
#
# COMPACT_ATOMS: atom_id res chain seq x y z
N MET A 1 -56.17 -27.35 0.27
CA MET A 1 -55.02 -26.42 0.33
C MET A 1 -54.00 -26.89 -0.71
N PRO A 2 -53.79 -26.17 -1.83
CA PRO A 2 -52.76 -26.57 -2.78
C PRO A 2 -51.40 -26.01 -2.32
N LEU A 3 -50.39 -26.88 -2.26
CA LEU A 3 -49.00 -26.55 -1.99
C LEU A 3 -48.40 -25.90 -3.25
N LEU A 4 -48.02 -24.62 -3.16
CA LEU A 4 -47.25 -23.92 -4.19
C LEU A 4 -45.76 -24.22 -3.96
N PHE A 5 -45.16 -25.01 -4.84
CA PHE A 5 -43.69 -25.13 -4.93
C PHE A 5 -43.15 -23.93 -5.73
N LEU A 6 -42.57 -22.97 -5.03
CA LEU A 6 -41.79 -21.87 -5.62
C LEU A 6 -40.39 -22.40 -5.93
N PHE A 7 -40.12 -22.62 -7.22
CA PHE A 7 -38.78 -22.93 -7.71
C PHE A 7 -37.98 -21.62 -7.77
N SER A 8 -37.15 -21.34 -6.75
CA SER A 8 -36.26 -20.18 -6.75
C SER A 8 -35.09 -20.42 -7.70
N LEU A 9 -35.17 -19.84 -8.89
CA LEU A 9 -34.06 -19.80 -9.84
C LEU A 9 -32.94 -18.91 -9.26
N HIS A 10 -31.93 -19.51 -8.65
CA HIS A 10 -30.74 -18.79 -8.23
C HIS A 10 -29.95 -18.43 -9.49
N LEU A 11 -30.07 -17.18 -9.94
CA LEU A 11 -29.13 -16.62 -10.91
C LEU A 11 -27.75 -16.65 -10.26
N PHE A 12 -26.94 -17.65 -10.61
CA PHE A 12 -25.50 -17.54 -10.47
C PHE A 12 -25.08 -16.39 -11.39
N ALA A 13 -24.72 -15.26 -10.78
CA ALA A 13 -23.99 -14.22 -11.49
C ALA A 13 -22.69 -14.88 -11.97
N PHE A 14 -22.59 -15.13 -13.28
CA PHE A 14 -21.32 -15.39 -13.92
C PHE A 14 -20.46 -14.15 -13.70
N GLN A 15 -19.56 -14.19 -12.72
CA GLN A 15 -18.42 -13.30 -12.72
C GLN A 15 -17.69 -13.56 -14.03
N THR A 16 -17.71 -12.58 -14.92
CA THR A 16 -16.77 -12.53 -16.02
C THR A 16 -15.39 -12.45 -15.39
N ALA A 17 -14.72 -13.60 -15.28
CA ALA A 17 -13.30 -13.62 -14.99
C ALA A 17 -12.65 -12.70 -16.02
N ALA A 18 -11.97 -11.65 -15.55
CA ALA A 18 -11.11 -10.87 -16.43
C ALA A 18 -10.22 -11.85 -17.17
N GLN A 19 -10.07 -11.67 -18.49
CA GLN A 19 -9.21 -12.54 -19.27
C GLN A 19 -7.79 -12.29 -18.75
N ASP A 20 -7.26 -13.22 -17.96
CA ASP A 20 -5.88 -13.14 -17.48
C ASP A 20 -4.98 -13.12 -18.70
N ILE A 21 -4.48 -11.93 -19.03
CA ILE A 21 -3.49 -11.78 -20.09
C ILE A 21 -2.22 -12.39 -19.52
N ASN A 22 -1.86 -13.54 -20.04
CA ASN A 22 -0.64 -14.24 -19.66
C ASN A 22 0.52 -13.81 -20.54
N LEU A 23 1.73 -13.92 -19.99
CA LEU A 23 2.99 -13.85 -20.70
C LEU A 23 3.41 -15.27 -21.09
N SER A 24 3.92 -15.41 -22.31
CA SER A 24 4.61 -16.61 -22.77
C SER A 24 6.00 -16.74 -22.13
N SER A 25 6.57 -17.94 -22.17
CA SER A 25 7.94 -18.17 -21.72
C SER A 25 8.96 -17.27 -22.43
N GLN A 26 8.79 -17.02 -23.73
CA GLN A 26 9.67 -16.12 -24.48
C GLN A 26 9.61 -14.70 -23.92
N GLU A 27 8.40 -14.14 -23.73
CA GLU A 27 8.23 -12.79 -23.18
C GLU A 27 8.82 -12.66 -21.77
N VAL A 28 8.60 -13.67 -20.92
CA VAL A 28 9.18 -13.70 -19.57
C VAL A 28 10.71 -13.68 -19.62
N ASN A 29 11.32 -14.48 -20.49
CA ASN A 29 12.77 -14.57 -20.58
C ASN A 29 13.39 -13.26 -21.13
N GLU A 30 12.74 -12.62 -22.10
CA GLU A 30 13.14 -11.31 -22.64
C GLU A 30 13.05 -10.22 -21.56
N ASP A 31 11.92 -10.14 -20.84
CA ASP A 31 11.73 -9.16 -19.76
C ASP A 31 12.70 -9.39 -18.59
N LEU A 32 12.96 -10.64 -18.20
CA LEU A 32 13.95 -10.98 -17.15
C LEU A 32 15.37 -10.55 -17.54
N THR A 33 15.74 -10.72 -18.81
CA THR A 33 17.06 -10.30 -19.32
C THR A 33 17.22 -8.79 -19.20
N VAL A 34 16.19 -8.02 -19.59
CA VAL A 34 16.20 -6.56 -19.45
C VAL A 34 16.23 -6.14 -17.99
N PHE A 35 15.41 -6.77 -17.15
CA PHE A 35 15.33 -6.50 -15.71
C PHE A 35 16.69 -6.72 -15.02
N TYR A 36 17.30 -7.89 -15.22
CA TYR A 36 18.61 -8.23 -14.66
C TYR A 36 19.70 -7.27 -15.13
N THR A 37 19.80 -7.06 -16.45
CA THR A 37 20.85 -6.19 -17.04
C THR A 37 20.70 -4.75 -16.55
N THR A 38 19.47 -4.23 -16.50
CA THR A 38 19.21 -2.86 -16.04
C THR A 38 19.60 -2.68 -14.58
N LEU A 39 19.26 -3.63 -13.72
CA LEU A 39 19.67 -3.58 -12.32
C LEU A 39 21.20 -3.61 -12.20
N ASN A 40 21.87 -4.56 -12.86
CA ASN A 40 23.31 -4.71 -12.74
C ASN A 40 24.09 -3.49 -13.28
N GLU A 41 23.61 -2.87 -14.35
CA GLU A 41 24.31 -1.74 -14.98
C GLU A 41 24.00 -0.39 -14.33
N ALA A 42 22.80 -0.20 -13.78
CA ALA A 42 22.30 1.12 -13.38
C ALA A 42 22.03 1.28 -11.88
N HIS A 43 21.84 0.20 -11.11
CA HIS A 43 21.49 0.32 -9.70
C HIS A 43 22.72 0.70 -8.86
N PRO A 44 22.74 1.89 -8.22
CA PRO A 44 23.84 2.26 -7.35
C PRO A 44 23.82 1.37 -6.09
N GLY A 45 24.89 0.64 -5.82
CA GLY A 45 25.02 -0.15 -4.61
C GLY A 45 24.17 -1.43 -4.57
N ILE A 46 23.94 -2.06 -5.72
CA ILE A 46 23.19 -3.33 -5.81
C ILE A 46 23.71 -4.40 -4.83
N ASP A 47 25.03 -4.51 -4.68
CA ASP A 47 25.69 -5.49 -3.79
C ASP A 47 25.72 -5.09 -2.30
N LEU A 48 25.03 -4.01 -1.89
CA LEU A 48 25.07 -3.55 -0.50
C LEU A 48 24.40 -4.54 0.47
N TYR A 49 23.25 -5.08 0.08
CA TYR A 49 22.48 -6.05 0.85
C TYR A 49 22.20 -7.35 0.08
N PHE A 50 22.32 -7.30 -1.25
CA PHE A 50 21.93 -8.38 -2.13
C PHE A 50 23.01 -8.61 -3.20
N ASP A 51 23.83 -9.64 -3.00
CA ASP A 51 24.94 -9.91 -3.92
C ASP A 51 24.46 -10.37 -5.32
N GLU A 52 25.28 -10.08 -6.34
CA GLU A 52 25.02 -10.43 -7.75
C GLU A 52 24.59 -11.90 -7.94
N ALA A 53 25.20 -12.85 -7.22
CA ALA A 53 24.88 -14.27 -7.33
C ALA A 53 23.46 -14.61 -6.84
N LYS A 54 22.97 -13.94 -5.79
CA LYS A 54 21.57 -14.07 -5.36
C LYS A 54 20.61 -13.46 -6.37
N LEU A 55 20.97 -12.36 -7.01
CA LEU A 55 20.15 -11.74 -8.05
C LEU A 55 20.04 -12.61 -9.29
N GLU A 56 21.17 -13.14 -9.76
CA GLU A 56 21.21 -14.10 -10.85
C GLU A 56 20.33 -15.31 -10.51
N LEU A 57 20.53 -15.93 -9.34
CA LEU A 57 19.73 -17.08 -8.90
C LEU A 57 18.23 -16.76 -8.79
N ALA A 58 17.86 -15.59 -8.27
CA ALA A 58 16.48 -15.18 -8.14
C ALA A 58 15.81 -14.99 -9.50
N CYS A 59 16.51 -14.37 -10.46
CA CYS A 59 16.05 -14.24 -11.84
C CYS A 59 15.96 -15.62 -12.54
N GLU A 60 16.96 -16.49 -12.34
CA GLU A 60 16.97 -17.83 -12.92
C GLU A 60 15.76 -18.68 -12.49
N GLN A 61 15.36 -18.56 -11.23
CA GLN A 61 14.19 -19.27 -10.70
C GLN A 61 12.86 -18.81 -11.31
N LEU A 62 12.83 -17.65 -11.97
CA LEU A 62 11.64 -17.12 -12.65
C LEU A 62 11.56 -17.52 -14.13
N PHE A 63 12.61 -18.13 -14.69
CA PHE A 63 12.54 -18.65 -16.06
C PHE A 63 11.46 -19.73 -16.17
N LEU A 64 10.64 -19.62 -17.21
CA LEU A 64 9.58 -20.58 -17.45
C LEU A 64 10.03 -21.67 -18.42
N PRO A 65 9.60 -22.93 -18.23
CA PRO A 65 9.73 -23.96 -19.25
C PRO A 65 9.07 -23.53 -20.56
N ASN A 66 9.54 -24.07 -21.68
CA ASN A 66 8.90 -23.84 -22.98
C ASN A 66 7.41 -24.17 -22.95
N ASP A 67 6.62 -23.40 -23.69
CA ASP A 67 5.16 -23.51 -23.82
C ASP A 67 4.37 -23.28 -22.51
N SER A 68 5.06 -22.87 -21.43
CA SER A 68 4.40 -22.43 -20.19
C SER A 68 4.02 -20.96 -20.28
N THR A 69 3.03 -20.56 -19.47
CA THR A 69 2.59 -19.17 -19.35
C THR A 69 2.40 -18.79 -17.90
N ILE A 70 2.50 -17.50 -17.60
CA ILE A 70 2.25 -16.92 -16.28
C ILE A 70 1.37 -15.68 -16.43
N SER A 71 0.49 -15.40 -15.47
CA SER A 71 -0.28 -14.15 -15.52
C SER A 71 0.65 -12.94 -15.31
N ILE A 72 0.35 -11.83 -16.00
CA ILE A 72 1.14 -10.59 -15.85
C ILE A 72 1.23 -10.14 -14.39
N LEU A 73 0.15 -10.31 -13.60
CA LEU A 73 0.15 -9.96 -12.19
C LEU A 73 1.10 -10.83 -11.37
N ALA A 74 1.12 -12.14 -11.61
CA ALA A 74 2.03 -13.05 -10.91
C ALA A 74 3.49 -12.74 -11.27
N PHE A 75 3.80 -12.51 -12.55
CA PHE A 75 5.15 -12.12 -12.97
C PHE A 75 5.58 -10.79 -12.36
N TYR A 76 4.71 -9.77 -12.38
CA TYR A 76 4.99 -8.47 -11.76
C TYR A 76 5.26 -8.58 -10.25
N ARG A 77 4.49 -9.41 -9.53
CA ARG A 77 4.75 -9.68 -8.10
C ARG A 77 6.10 -10.36 -7.88
N ASN A 78 6.48 -11.30 -8.73
CA ASN A 78 7.78 -11.96 -8.63
C ASN A 78 8.94 -10.96 -8.81
N LEU A 79 8.84 -10.05 -9.79
CA LEU A 79 9.84 -9.00 -9.97
C LEU A 79 9.86 -8.02 -8.79
N LEU A 80 8.70 -7.60 -8.27
CA LEU A 80 8.62 -6.73 -7.08
C LEU A 80 9.22 -7.39 -5.84
N PHE A 81 9.06 -8.71 -5.70
CA PHE A 81 9.67 -9.46 -4.61
C PHE A 81 11.20 -9.36 -4.69
N ILE A 82 11.80 -9.59 -5.87
CA ILE A 82 13.24 -9.42 -6.07
C ILE A 82 13.68 -7.98 -5.74
N VAL A 83 12.95 -6.97 -6.23
CA VAL A 83 13.26 -5.57 -5.92
C VAL A 83 13.17 -5.26 -4.42
N SER A 84 12.20 -5.84 -3.71
CA SER A 84 12.11 -5.68 -2.25
C SER A 84 13.31 -6.32 -1.52
N GLU A 85 13.86 -7.42 -2.03
CA GLU A 85 15.03 -8.11 -1.45
C GLU A 85 16.35 -7.36 -1.70
N LEU A 86 16.38 -6.38 -2.61
CA LEU A 86 17.52 -5.47 -2.75
C LEU A 86 17.69 -4.56 -1.51
N GLU A 87 16.65 -4.43 -0.69
CA GLU A 87 16.61 -3.58 0.50
C GLU A 87 16.93 -2.10 0.20
N ASP A 88 16.53 -1.61 -0.97
CA ASP A 88 16.56 -0.19 -1.36
C ASP A 88 15.13 0.36 -1.49
N GLY A 89 14.82 1.41 -0.74
CA GLY A 89 13.51 2.08 -0.78
C GLY A 89 13.28 2.95 -2.00
N HIS A 90 14.30 3.16 -2.84
CA HIS A 90 14.26 4.05 -4.01
C HIS A 90 14.19 3.29 -5.35
N THR A 91 14.28 1.96 -5.29
CA THR A 91 14.14 1.09 -6.46
C THR A 91 12.72 0.51 -6.48
N ASP A 92 11.99 0.72 -7.57
CA ASP A 92 10.61 0.25 -7.76
C ASP A 92 10.34 -0.12 -9.23
N LEU A 93 9.25 -0.83 -9.47
CA LEU A 93 8.78 -1.23 -10.79
C LEU A 93 7.57 -0.42 -11.22
N GLN A 94 7.74 0.33 -12.31
CA GLN A 94 6.62 0.99 -12.95
C GLN A 94 5.75 -0.03 -13.73
N SER A 95 4.45 -0.06 -13.42
CA SER A 95 3.52 -0.89 -14.16
C SER A 95 3.37 -0.43 -15.63
N GLY A 96 3.62 -1.32 -16.58
CA GLY A 96 3.48 -1.03 -18.01
C GLY A 96 2.02 -1.04 -18.49
N LYS A 97 1.78 -0.58 -19.73
CA LYS A 97 0.44 -0.54 -20.35
C LYS A 97 -0.28 -1.90 -20.34
N ARG A 98 0.46 -3.00 -20.56
CA ARG A 98 -0.08 -4.37 -20.55
C ARG A 98 -0.57 -4.77 -19.16
N PHE A 99 0.15 -4.39 -18.10
CA PHE A 99 -0.29 -4.60 -16.72
C PHE A 99 -1.66 -3.97 -16.48
N TYR A 100 -1.80 -2.68 -16.80
CA TYR A 100 -3.09 -1.98 -16.66
C TYR A 100 -4.21 -2.55 -17.56
N GLY A 101 -3.88 -3.21 -18.66
CA GLY A 101 -4.84 -3.90 -19.52
C GLY A 101 -5.25 -5.27 -19.00
N ALA A 102 -4.36 -5.94 -18.27
CA ALA A 102 -4.51 -7.31 -17.79
C ALA A 102 -5.13 -7.41 -16.40
N THR A 103 -4.90 -6.42 -15.53
CA THR A 103 -5.44 -6.45 -14.17
C THR A 103 -6.89 -5.94 -14.14
N PRO A 104 -7.83 -6.65 -13.49
CA PRO A 104 -9.22 -6.22 -13.35
C PRO A 104 -9.32 -4.78 -12.84
N LYS A 105 -10.07 -3.93 -13.54
CA LYS A 105 -10.31 -2.53 -13.15
C LYS A 105 -11.62 -2.40 -12.39
N SER A 106 -11.63 -2.72 -11.11
CA SER A 106 -12.55 -1.99 -10.23
C SER A 106 -11.89 -0.65 -9.98
N ASN A 107 -12.52 0.44 -10.42
CA ASN A 107 -12.12 1.77 -9.96
C ASN A 107 -12.54 2.00 -8.49
N LEU A 108 -13.09 0.97 -7.83
CA LEU A 108 -13.58 1.00 -6.47
C LEU A 108 -12.63 0.23 -5.55
N LEU A 109 -12.16 0.93 -4.54
CA LEU A 109 -11.25 0.48 -3.51
C LEU A 109 -12.01 0.14 -2.23
N LEU A 110 -11.39 -0.67 -1.37
CA LEU A 110 -11.89 -0.92 -0.02
C LEU A 110 -12.13 0.43 0.70
N PRO A 111 -13.34 0.69 1.22
CA PRO A 111 -13.79 2.02 1.63
C PRO A 111 -13.36 2.40 3.05
N PHE A 112 -12.12 2.05 3.43
CA PHE A 112 -11.58 2.31 4.75
C PHE A 112 -10.20 2.94 4.65
N LYS A 113 -9.93 3.89 5.54
CA LYS A 113 -8.56 4.19 5.95
C LYS A 113 -8.23 3.30 7.14
N VAL A 114 -7.02 2.78 7.19
CA VAL A 114 -6.62 1.79 8.20
C VAL A 114 -5.44 2.27 9.04
N ASP A 115 -5.37 1.74 10.25
CA ASP A 115 -4.17 1.71 11.09
C ASP A 115 -3.68 0.27 11.17
N ILE A 116 -2.37 0.04 11.15
CA ILE A 116 -1.75 -1.29 11.28
C ILE A 116 -0.99 -1.33 12.61
N ILE A 117 -1.54 -2.05 13.58
CA ILE A 117 -0.95 -2.17 14.93
C ILE A 117 -0.63 -3.63 15.16
N GLU A 118 0.62 -3.95 15.48
CA GLU A 118 1.08 -5.33 15.74
C GLU A 118 0.62 -6.35 14.67
N ASN A 119 0.74 -5.97 13.38
CA ASN A 119 0.31 -6.76 12.21
C ASN A 119 -1.20 -7.07 12.15
N GLN A 120 -2.03 -6.31 12.86
CA GLN A 120 -3.48 -6.34 12.73
C GLN A 120 -3.95 -5.04 12.07
N VAL A 121 -5.01 -5.16 11.25
CA VAL A 121 -5.57 -4.03 10.51
C VAL A 121 -6.80 -3.51 11.25
N TYR A 122 -6.84 -2.22 11.57
CA TYR A 122 -7.96 -1.57 12.23
C TYR A 122 -8.55 -0.48 11.36
N ILE A 123 -9.88 -0.32 11.38
CA ILE A 123 -10.56 0.73 10.61
C ILE A 123 -10.39 2.08 11.30
N ARG A 124 -9.52 2.94 10.75
CA ARG A 124 -9.31 4.32 11.24
C ARG A 124 -10.47 5.24 10.84
N ASP A 125 -10.86 5.20 9.56
CA ASP A 125 -11.98 5.99 9.04
C ASP A 125 -12.87 5.10 8.16
N ASN A 126 -14.18 5.10 8.44
CA ASN A 126 -15.20 4.43 7.64
C ASN A 126 -15.77 5.40 6.60
N LEU A 127 -15.55 5.10 5.32
CA LEU A 127 -16.01 5.89 4.18
C LEU A 127 -17.04 5.13 3.33
N SER A 128 -17.53 3.99 3.82
CA SER A 128 -18.58 3.21 3.17
C SER A 128 -19.97 3.77 3.43
N ASP A 129 -20.98 3.34 2.67
CA ASP A 129 -22.37 3.72 2.95
C ASP A 129 -22.93 3.05 4.23
N ASP A 130 -22.28 2.00 4.73
CA ASP A 130 -22.67 1.31 5.97
C ASP A 130 -21.99 1.96 7.17
N GLN A 131 -22.70 2.90 7.80
CA GLN A 131 -22.22 3.66 8.95
C GLN A 131 -22.27 2.88 10.27
N ASP A 132 -22.80 1.65 10.29
CA ASP A 132 -22.83 0.81 11.50
C ASP A 132 -21.46 0.16 11.80
N ILE A 133 -20.52 0.23 10.85
CA ILE A 133 -19.16 -0.26 11.07
C ILE A 133 -18.43 0.72 11.98
N ILE A 134 -18.20 0.26 13.22
CA ILE A 134 -17.59 1.04 14.29
C ILE A 134 -16.12 1.32 13.98
N ARG A 135 -15.69 2.56 14.23
CA ARG A 135 -14.28 2.94 14.15
C ARG A 135 -13.45 2.10 15.13
N TYR A 136 -12.23 1.75 14.71
CA TYR A 136 -11.30 0.86 15.41
C TYR A 136 -11.76 -0.59 15.53
N SER A 137 -12.80 -1.01 14.79
CA SER A 137 -13.02 -2.44 14.56
C SER A 137 -11.80 -3.05 13.87
N GLU A 138 -11.40 -4.23 14.32
CA GLU A 138 -10.35 -5.03 13.69
C GLU A 138 -10.93 -5.65 12.40
N LEU A 139 -10.22 -5.49 11.30
CA LEU A 139 -10.50 -6.12 10.02
C LEU A 139 -9.73 -7.43 9.95
N ILE A 140 -10.43 -8.54 10.17
CA ILE A 140 -9.85 -9.89 10.26
C ILE A 140 -9.71 -10.49 8.86
N GLU A 141 -10.73 -10.36 8.02
CA GLU A 141 -10.72 -10.93 6.66
C GLU A 141 -11.32 -9.96 5.65
N ILE A 142 -10.81 -10.04 4.42
CA ILE A 142 -11.34 -9.39 3.23
C ILE A 142 -11.49 -10.47 2.16
N ASN A 143 -12.69 -10.66 1.61
CA ASN A 143 -13.00 -11.62 0.55
C ASN A 143 -12.48 -13.05 0.84
N ASN A 144 -12.71 -13.52 2.07
CA ASN A 144 -12.25 -14.81 2.60
C ASN A 144 -10.72 -14.97 2.68
N ARG A 145 -9.98 -13.85 2.70
CA ARG A 145 -8.54 -13.83 2.93
C ARG A 145 -8.23 -13.14 4.27
N PRO A 146 -7.48 -13.78 5.17
CA PRO A 146 -7.01 -13.14 6.39
C PRO A 146 -6.17 -11.89 6.09
N THR A 147 -6.42 -10.80 6.82
CA THR A 147 -5.64 -9.56 6.65
C THR A 147 -4.17 -9.74 7.03
N ALA A 148 -3.85 -10.67 7.93
CA ALA A 148 -2.47 -11.05 8.24
C ALA A 148 -1.72 -11.57 6.98
N ASP A 149 -2.38 -12.38 6.15
CA ASP A 149 -1.79 -12.90 4.90
C ASP A 149 -1.67 -11.80 3.84
N ILE A 150 -2.64 -10.87 3.82
CA ILE A 150 -2.58 -9.67 2.97
C ILE A 150 -1.35 -8.84 3.36
N LEU A 151 -1.20 -8.50 4.64
CA LEU A 151 -0.06 -7.72 5.14
C LEU A 151 1.27 -8.40 4.85
N LYS A 152 1.37 -9.72 5.08
CA LYS A 152 2.57 -10.50 4.75
C LYS A 152 2.94 -10.35 3.28
N THR A 153 1.95 -10.45 2.38
CA THR A 153 2.17 -10.29 0.94
C THR A 153 2.57 -8.86 0.60
N LEU A 154 1.90 -7.85 1.15
CA LEU A 154 2.21 -6.46 0.88
C LEU A 154 3.62 -6.07 1.35
N TYR A 155 4.06 -6.54 2.53
CA TYR A 155 5.40 -6.26 3.03
C TYR A 155 6.50 -6.94 2.22
N ALA A 156 6.25 -8.15 1.71
CA ALA A 156 7.18 -8.85 0.83
C ALA A 156 7.31 -8.17 -0.55
N LEU A 157 6.35 -7.33 -0.93
CA LEU A 157 6.31 -6.62 -2.22
C LEU A 157 6.54 -5.10 -2.07
N THR A 158 6.94 -4.63 -0.89
CA THR A 158 7.22 -3.22 -0.62
C THR A 158 8.74 -3.03 -0.46
N PRO A 159 9.42 -2.38 -1.40
CA PRO A 159 10.82 -2.01 -1.24
C PRO A 159 11.01 -1.05 -0.07
N ALA A 160 12.11 -1.20 0.65
CA ALA A 160 12.45 -0.35 1.80
C ALA A 160 13.95 -0.42 2.10
N ASP A 161 14.55 0.72 2.42
CA ASP A 161 15.96 0.80 2.82
C ASP A 161 16.24 -0.13 4.00
N GLY A 162 17.18 -1.06 3.84
CA GLY A 162 17.57 -2.04 4.86
C GLY A 162 16.38 -2.89 5.38
N ASN A 163 15.40 -3.15 4.51
CA ASN A 163 14.17 -3.90 4.82
C ASN A 163 13.39 -3.32 6.02
N ASN A 164 13.38 -1.99 6.17
CA ASN A 164 12.77 -1.31 7.31
C ASN A 164 11.26 -1.58 7.42
N ILE A 165 10.88 -2.45 8.36
CA ILE A 165 9.50 -2.84 8.61
C ILE A 165 8.59 -1.68 9.03
N HIS A 166 9.12 -0.66 9.70
CA HIS A 166 8.34 0.50 10.12
C HIS A 166 7.94 1.35 8.93
N PHE A 167 8.84 1.51 7.95
CA PHE A 167 8.51 2.15 6.68
C PHE A 167 7.48 1.33 5.91
N LYS A 168 7.69 0.02 5.74
CA LYS A 168 6.75 -0.86 5.02
C LYS A 168 5.34 -0.79 5.63
N ARG A 169 5.24 -0.81 6.96
CA ARG A 169 3.98 -0.60 7.69
C ARG A 169 3.36 0.75 7.36
N ALA A 170 4.08 1.86 7.61
CA ALA A 170 3.54 3.21 7.43
C ALA A 170 3.12 3.46 5.98
N TYR A 171 3.90 2.99 5.02
CA TYR A 171 3.57 3.06 3.59
C TYR A 171 2.27 2.31 3.30
N ASN A 172 2.16 1.04 3.72
CA ASN A 172 0.97 0.24 3.48
C ASN A 172 -0.26 0.72 4.27
N GLU A 173 -0.12 1.36 5.43
CA GLU A 173 -1.23 2.03 6.13
C GLU A 173 -1.82 3.16 5.27
N VAL A 174 -0.95 3.96 4.65
CA VAL A 174 -1.37 5.11 3.84
C VAL A 174 -2.03 4.65 2.55
N ILE A 175 -1.55 3.60 1.89
CA ILE A 175 -2.06 3.18 0.57
C ILE A 175 -2.69 1.77 0.57
N PHE A 176 -3.16 1.27 1.72
CA PHE A 176 -3.65 -0.09 1.90
C PHE A 176 -4.62 -0.54 0.80
N SER A 177 -5.68 0.22 0.57
CA SER A 177 -6.70 -0.15 -0.41
C SER A 177 -6.19 -0.11 -1.86
N ARG A 178 -5.25 0.79 -2.19
CA ARG A 178 -4.57 0.78 -3.50
C ARG A 178 -3.73 -0.46 -3.67
N GLN A 179 -2.97 -0.84 -2.64
CA GLN A 179 -2.10 -2.02 -2.70
C GLN A 179 -2.90 -3.32 -2.71
N LEU A 180 -3.98 -3.41 -1.93
CA LEU A 180 -4.95 -4.50 -2.02
C LEU A 180 -5.46 -4.62 -3.46
N SER A 181 -5.95 -3.53 -4.04
CA SER A 181 -6.49 -3.50 -5.41
C SER A 181 -5.47 -3.88 -6.47
N LYS A 182 -4.23 -3.37 -6.37
CA LYS A 182 -3.16 -3.55 -7.36
C LYS A 182 -2.50 -4.92 -7.25
N LEU A 183 -2.20 -5.33 -6.02
CA LEU A 183 -1.31 -6.44 -5.72
C LEU A 183 -2.01 -7.64 -5.12
N ILE A 184 -3.31 -7.64 -4.84
CA ILE A 184 -4.00 -8.81 -4.28
C ILE A 184 -5.23 -9.12 -5.11
N GLU A 185 -6.22 -8.22 -5.08
CA GLU A 185 -7.50 -8.38 -5.75
C GLU A 185 -8.22 -7.04 -5.89
N SER A 186 -9.01 -6.92 -6.95
CA SER A 186 -9.86 -5.75 -7.19
C SER A 186 -11.32 -6.21 -7.28
N SER A 187 -12.20 -5.63 -6.46
CA SER A 187 -13.62 -5.95 -6.44
C SER A 187 -14.49 -4.70 -6.33
N GLN A 188 -15.74 -4.79 -6.79
CA GLN A 188 -16.74 -3.76 -6.52
C GLN A 188 -17.28 -3.86 -5.09
N TYR A 189 -17.39 -5.09 -4.57
CA TYR A 189 -17.89 -5.37 -3.23
C TYR A 189 -16.84 -6.13 -2.42
N TYR A 190 -16.72 -5.79 -1.15
CA TYR A 190 -15.81 -6.46 -0.22
C TYR A 190 -16.64 -7.15 0.86
N ASP A 191 -16.50 -8.46 0.96
CA ASP A 191 -17.04 -9.28 2.04
C ASP A 191 -16.01 -9.29 3.18
N LEU A 192 -16.40 -8.81 4.35
CA LEU A 192 -15.52 -8.52 5.48
C LEU A 192 -15.89 -9.38 6.67
N ILE A 193 -14.87 -9.83 7.40
CA ILE A 193 -15.02 -10.30 8.78
C ILE A 193 -14.39 -9.26 9.70
N LEU A 194 -15.19 -8.72 10.60
CA LEU A 194 -14.83 -7.64 11.50
C LEU A 194 -14.97 -8.09 12.95
N LYS A 195 -14.14 -7.56 13.84
CA LYS A 195 -14.28 -7.70 15.29
C LYS A 195 -14.43 -6.33 15.93
N THR A 196 -15.37 -6.22 16.86
CA THR A 196 -15.70 -4.96 17.55
C THR A 196 -14.49 -4.42 18.32
N PRO A 197 -14.42 -3.09 18.58
CA PRO A 197 -13.26 -2.50 19.26
C PRO A 197 -13.02 -3.02 20.68
N ASP A 198 -14.07 -3.47 21.37
CA ASP A 198 -13.98 -4.13 22.68
C ASP A 198 -13.46 -5.58 22.59
N GLY A 199 -13.38 -6.13 21.38
CA GLY A 199 -12.92 -7.47 21.09
C GLY A 199 -13.95 -8.59 21.33
N GLU A 200 -15.18 -8.25 21.72
CA GLU A 200 -16.17 -9.22 22.20
C GLU A 200 -16.94 -9.92 21.06
N LYS A 201 -17.13 -9.25 19.92
CA LYS A 201 -18.01 -9.74 18.85
C LYS A 201 -17.33 -9.72 17.49
N THR A 202 -17.37 -10.87 16.82
CA THR A 202 -17.07 -10.98 15.39
C THR A 202 -18.35 -10.95 14.56
N TYR A 203 -18.35 -10.22 13.45
CA TYR A 203 -19.50 -10.08 12.55
C TYR A 203 -19.06 -9.91 11.10
N ALA A 204 -19.92 -10.35 10.17
CA ALA A 204 -19.70 -10.21 8.74
C ALA A 204 -20.42 -8.96 8.20
N LYS A 205 -19.79 -8.27 7.25
CA LYS A 205 -20.38 -7.15 6.49
C LYS A 205 -19.99 -7.26 5.02
N ARG A 206 -20.89 -6.84 4.14
CA ARG A 206 -20.57 -6.63 2.73
C ARG A 206 -20.67 -5.15 2.42
N VAL A 207 -19.60 -4.55 1.92
CA VAL A 207 -19.55 -3.12 1.60
C VAL A 207 -19.28 -2.90 0.12
N LEU A 208 -19.87 -1.85 -0.44
CA LEU A 208 -19.52 -1.33 -1.76
C LEU A 208 -18.20 -0.55 -1.65
N GLY A 209 -17.27 -0.78 -2.58
CA GLY A 209 -16.04 0.00 -2.66
C GLY A 209 -16.29 1.44 -3.12
N ILE A 210 -15.33 2.32 -2.89
CA ILE A 210 -15.40 3.75 -3.25
C ILE A 210 -14.27 4.12 -4.20
N SER A 211 -14.42 5.21 -4.95
CA SER A 211 -13.36 5.65 -5.85
C SER A 211 -12.11 6.11 -5.09
N ASP A 212 -10.96 5.95 -5.73
CA ASP A 212 -9.67 6.40 -5.23
C ASP A 212 -9.70 7.89 -4.82
N ALA A 213 -10.33 8.74 -5.63
CA ALA A 213 -10.44 10.17 -5.36
C ALA A 213 -11.19 10.51 -4.05
N ILE A 214 -12.17 9.69 -3.67
CA ILE A 214 -12.91 9.85 -2.40
C ILE A 214 -12.05 9.35 -1.24
N LEU A 215 -11.42 8.17 -1.40
CA LEU A 215 -10.63 7.57 -0.33
C LEU A 215 -9.39 8.41 0.02
N TYR A 216 -8.72 8.96 -0.99
CA TYR A 216 -7.46 9.69 -0.87
C TYR A 216 -7.60 11.19 -1.16
N THR A 217 -8.77 11.77 -0.88
CA THR A 217 -8.89 13.23 -0.91
C THR A 217 -7.83 13.86 0.00
N GLU A 218 -6.95 14.67 -0.59
CA GLU A 218 -5.88 15.38 0.13
C GLU A 218 -6.50 16.40 1.08
N ASN A 219 -6.62 16.03 2.34
CA ASN A 219 -6.79 17.00 3.41
C ASN A 219 -5.40 17.23 3.99
N GLN A 220 -4.66 18.22 3.47
CA GLN A 220 -3.46 18.72 4.16
C GLN A 220 -3.90 19.29 5.51
N LYS A 221 -3.89 18.43 6.54
CA LYS A 221 -4.33 18.83 7.89
C LYS A 221 -3.24 19.57 8.65
N ASN A 222 -1.97 19.30 8.34
CA ASN A 222 -0.83 19.84 9.06
C ASN A 222 0.03 20.72 8.13
N PRO A 223 0.50 21.89 8.60
CA PRO A 223 1.45 22.68 7.85
C PRO A 223 2.75 21.88 7.64
N PRO A 224 3.44 22.04 6.50
CA PRO A 224 4.75 21.40 6.26
C PRO A 224 5.75 21.65 7.39
N LEU A 225 5.73 22.86 7.97
CA LEU A 225 6.63 23.29 9.05
C LEU A 225 5.82 23.92 10.19
N SER A 226 6.12 23.58 11.44
CA SER A 226 5.57 24.26 12.61
C SER A 226 6.55 24.31 13.79
N PHE A 227 6.44 25.36 14.59
CA PHE A 227 7.27 25.58 15.76
C PHE A 227 6.38 26.00 16.93
N SER A 228 6.59 25.41 18.09
CA SER A 228 5.95 25.82 19.34
C SER A 228 6.94 25.79 20.49
N LEU A 229 6.69 26.61 21.50
CA LEU A 229 7.52 26.70 22.70
C LEU A 229 6.62 26.52 23.93
N ASP A 230 7.00 25.60 24.80
CA ASP A 230 6.42 25.45 26.13
C ASP A 230 7.39 26.03 27.15
N ALA A 231 7.10 27.26 27.58
CA ALA A 231 7.94 27.97 28.54
C ALA A 231 7.80 27.42 29.97
N ALA A 232 6.66 26.80 30.30
CA ALA A 232 6.42 26.27 31.64
C ALA A 232 7.24 24.99 31.85
N GLU A 233 7.25 24.12 30.83
CA GLU A 233 7.96 22.84 30.84
C GLU A 233 9.37 22.94 30.23
N ASN A 234 9.81 24.14 29.84
CA ASN A 234 11.14 24.45 29.32
C ASN A 234 11.57 23.58 28.11
N TYR A 235 10.68 23.41 27.13
CA TYR A 235 11.00 22.77 25.86
C TYR A 235 10.42 23.53 24.66
N ALA A 236 10.95 23.24 23.48
CA ALA A 236 10.39 23.68 22.21
C ALA A 236 10.22 22.49 21.27
N VAL A 237 9.17 22.53 20.45
CA VAL A 237 8.87 21.51 19.45
C VAL A 237 9.00 22.15 18.08
N LEU A 238 9.96 21.63 17.31
CA LEU A 238 10.13 21.95 15.90
C LEU A 238 9.64 20.75 15.09
N THR A 239 8.59 20.94 14.30
CA THR A 239 8.01 19.89 13.46
C THR A 239 8.31 20.19 12.00
N ILE A 240 8.92 19.21 11.33
CA ILE A 240 9.18 19.21 9.89
C ILE A 240 8.46 17.99 9.31
N ASN A 241 7.27 18.20 8.75
CA ASN A 241 6.43 17.12 8.23
C ASN A 241 6.85 16.65 6.83
N THR A 242 7.65 17.45 6.11
CA THR A 242 8.14 17.10 4.78
C THR A 242 9.42 17.86 4.46
N PHE A 243 10.28 17.24 3.65
CA PHE A 243 11.44 17.87 3.00
C PHE A 243 11.19 18.15 1.52
N GLN A 244 9.97 17.89 1.02
CA GLN A 244 9.60 18.23 -0.34
C GLN A 244 9.45 19.74 -0.47
N TYR A 245 10.47 20.39 -1.02
CA TYR A 245 10.55 21.84 -1.13
C TYR A 245 9.32 22.46 -1.81
N LYS A 246 8.78 21.78 -2.84
CA LYS A 246 7.56 22.23 -3.51
C LYS A 246 6.35 22.30 -2.57
N LEU A 247 6.13 21.29 -1.72
CA LEU A 247 5.00 21.28 -0.79
C LEU A 247 5.13 22.38 0.28
N ILE A 248 6.36 22.65 0.73
CA ILE A 248 6.66 23.75 1.66
C ILE A 248 6.29 25.10 1.02
N LEU A 249 6.74 25.32 -0.21
CA LEU A 249 6.44 26.55 -0.96
C LEU A 249 4.95 26.71 -1.28
N ASP A 250 4.29 25.64 -1.72
CA ASP A 250 2.86 25.66 -2.05
C ASP A 250 2.00 25.96 -0.80
N ALA A 251 2.48 25.62 0.40
CA ALA A 251 1.88 26.00 1.67
C ALA A 251 2.24 27.44 2.14
N GLY A 252 2.95 28.21 1.32
CA GLY A 252 3.38 29.56 1.64
C GLY A 252 4.49 29.66 2.69
N GLN A 253 5.25 28.58 2.89
CA GLN A 253 6.37 28.53 3.83
C GLN A 253 7.72 28.55 3.10
N ASP A 254 8.76 29.00 3.78
CA ASP A 254 10.15 28.88 3.34
C ASP A 254 10.94 28.13 4.41
N PHE A 255 11.64 27.07 4.03
CA PHE A 255 12.32 26.19 4.97
C PHE A 255 13.40 26.90 5.80
N ASN A 256 14.27 27.66 5.14
CA ASN A 256 15.41 28.29 5.80
C ASN A 256 14.94 29.47 6.66
N ALA A 257 14.07 30.32 6.13
CA ALA A 257 13.54 31.46 6.88
C ALA A 257 12.72 31.01 8.09
N PHE A 258 11.97 29.90 7.97
CA PHE A 258 11.24 29.32 9.08
C PHE A 258 12.18 28.83 10.19
N LEU A 259 13.25 28.10 9.85
CA LEU A 259 14.24 27.65 10.83
C LEU A 259 14.93 28.83 11.51
N ASP A 260 15.37 29.83 10.74
CA ASP A 260 16.01 31.04 11.28
C ASP A 260 15.10 31.77 12.27
N ALA A 261 13.80 31.86 11.98
CA ALA A 261 12.82 32.47 12.87
C ALA A 261 12.64 31.65 14.16
N ALA A 262 12.46 30.33 14.05
CA ALA A 262 12.28 29.42 15.18
C ALA A 262 13.47 29.47 16.16
N PHE A 263 14.70 29.39 15.64
CA PHE A 263 15.91 29.44 16.48
C PHE A 263 16.16 30.83 17.06
N ARG A 264 15.78 31.90 16.36
CA ARG A 264 15.84 33.27 16.92
C ARG A 264 14.91 33.41 18.12
N GLU A 265 13.67 32.94 18.00
CA GLU A 265 12.69 32.95 19.08
C GLU A 265 13.18 32.14 20.30
N LEU A 266 13.71 30.94 20.06
CA LEU A 266 14.30 30.09 21.11
C LEU A 266 15.43 30.80 21.87
N ASN A 267 16.33 31.50 21.16
CA ASN A 267 17.47 32.19 21.76
C ASN A 267 17.08 33.45 22.56
N GLN A 268 16.05 34.17 22.14
CA GLN A 268 15.54 35.33 22.89
C GLN A 268 15.01 34.90 24.27
N LYS A 269 14.31 33.76 24.34
CA LYS A 269 13.75 33.26 25.60
C LYS A 269 14.79 32.67 26.54
N LYS A 270 15.86 32.04 26.02
CA LYS A 270 17.03 31.63 26.82
C LYS A 270 17.70 32.80 27.55
N SER A 271 17.57 34.02 27.03
CA SER A 271 18.18 35.22 27.63
C SER A 271 17.30 35.88 28.69
N THR A 272 16.11 35.33 28.97
CA THR A 272 15.12 35.90 29.91
C THR A 272 14.90 35.02 31.16
N ILE A 273 15.61 33.89 31.26
CA ILE A 273 15.66 32.99 32.43
C ILE A 273 17.03 33.17 33.09
#